data_AF-A0A6A6P6K3-F1
#
_entry.id   AF-A0A6A6P6K3-F1
#
_cell.length_a   1.000
_cell.length_b   1.000
_cell.length_c   1.000
_cell.angle_alpha   90.00
_cell.angle_beta   90.00
_cell.angle_gamma   90.00
#
_symmetry.space_group_name_H-M   'P 1'
#
loop_
_entity.id
_entity.type
_entity.pdbx_description
1 polymer ?
#
loop_
_entity_poly.entity_id
_entity_poly.type
_entity_poly.pdbx_seq_one_letter_code
_entity_poly.pdbx_strand_id
1 'polypeptide(L)'
;MLSSSPPRKNSPHKSKPNRPTTPPPSTPPTSPSKTKLISPSKKGRIPPTPHRPSNEAFWNQAFTNDWNDEYSPRKKPESPKKQKFGKSGPGSGPDSEETSMEPKAMQKSPTKRDRKAIEARKQFEIQKHALADTFLKELDDKITGGKVAEMTKEKGGVRIVWSKKLNSTAGRAHWRKEGKKTKGVDGTIVAQYWHDAWIELAEKVIDDEERLINVIAHEFCHLANYIVSGIKDKPHGQQFKAWGKKVGAAFGGRGVEVTTTHSYKIDYKYIWACSKCGHEYKRHSKSIDPKRHCCAKCKSLLIQTKPVARSAGPSEYQLFVKAHFQRVKKENGGASHGAVMEILGRMYRESKAGKTEPVSSVDGAEDIIDEVVKAVEVITLKD
;
A
#
# COMPACT_ATOMS: atom_id res chain seq x y z
N MET A 1 -19.53 46.32 63.52
CA MET A 1 -20.64 45.62 64.20
C MET A 1 -21.59 45.08 63.15
N LEU A 2 -21.81 43.77 63.19
CA LEU A 2 -22.65 43.00 62.28
C LEU A 2 -24.14 43.28 62.55
N SER A 3 -24.96 43.37 61.50
CA SER A 3 -26.40 43.14 61.61
C SER A 3 -26.86 42.24 60.47
N SER A 4 -27.50 41.16 60.89
CA SER A 4 -27.68 39.88 60.22
C SER A 4 -28.71 39.90 59.08
N SER A 5 -28.40 39.15 58.02
CA SER A 5 -29.36 38.78 56.97
C SER A 5 -30.31 37.65 57.44
N PRO A 6 -31.58 37.66 57.01
CA PRO A 6 -32.59 36.67 57.41
C PRO A 6 -32.37 35.27 56.80
N PRO A 7 -32.91 34.20 57.43
CA PRO A 7 -32.59 32.82 57.09
C PRO A 7 -33.19 32.40 55.75
N ARG A 8 -32.38 31.71 54.94
CA ARG A 8 -32.81 31.08 53.69
C ARG A 8 -33.79 29.94 53.99
N LYS A 9 -35.04 30.12 53.56
CA LYS A 9 -36.09 29.09 53.57
C LYS A 9 -35.69 27.95 52.62
N ASN A 10 -35.77 26.72 53.11
CA ASN A 10 -35.53 25.51 52.34
C ASN A 10 -36.46 25.43 51.10
N SER A 11 -35.86 25.13 49.95
CA SER A 11 -36.58 24.90 48.69
C SER A 11 -37.44 23.63 48.77
N PRO A 12 -38.66 23.62 48.21
CA PRO A 12 -39.60 22.51 48.34
C PRO A 12 -39.09 21.24 47.65
N HIS A 13 -39.13 20.16 48.41
CA HIS A 13 -38.81 18.80 47.98
C HIS A 13 -39.76 18.37 46.86
N LYS A 14 -39.25 18.14 45.64
CA LYS A 14 -40.03 17.54 44.55
C LYS A 14 -40.40 16.10 44.90
N SER A 15 -41.69 15.84 45.12
CA SER A 15 -42.26 14.50 45.18
C SER A 15 -42.12 13.81 43.83
N LYS A 16 -41.69 12.55 43.83
CA LYS A 16 -41.60 11.72 42.63
C LYS A 16 -42.98 11.11 42.35
N PRO A 17 -43.47 11.08 41.11
CA PRO A 17 -44.72 10.41 40.77
C PRO A 17 -44.58 8.89 40.87
N ASN A 18 -45.61 8.22 41.39
CA ASN A 18 -45.72 6.76 41.48
C ASN A 18 -45.63 6.12 40.08
N ARG A 19 -44.65 5.23 39.90
CA ARG A 19 -44.48 4.43 38.68
C ARG A 19 -45.18 3.07 38.86
N PRO A 20 -45.90 2.55 37.85
CA PRO A 20 -46.55 1.24 37.93
C PRO A 20 -45.53 0.11 38.13
N THR A 21 -45.89 -0.84 39.00
CA THR A 21 -45.14 -2.06 39.30
C THR A 21 -45.08 -2.94 38.05
N THR A 22 -43.93 -2.95 37.39
CA THR A 22 -43.60 -3.92 36.34
C THR A 22 -42.63 -4.95 36.94
N PRO A 23 -42.82 -6.25 36.68
CA PRO A 23 -41.98 -7.30 37.25
C PRO A 23 -40.53 -7.15 36.76
N PRO A 24 -39.54 -7.65 37.52
CA PRO A 24 -38.14 -7.48 37.19
C PRO A 24 -37.82 -8.13 35.83
N PRO A 25 -36.97 -7.52 34.99
CA PRO A 25 -36.51 -8.17 33.77
C PRO A 25 -35.68 -9.40 34.15
N SER A 26 -36.10 -10.56 33.65
CA SER A 26 -35.27 -11.77 33.66
C SER A 26 -33.91 -11.44 33.06
N THR A 27 -32.86 -11.82 33.78
CA THR A 27 -31.49 -11.78 33.29
C THR A 27 -31.39 -12.46 31.91
N PRO A 28 -30.69 -11.88 30.93
CA PRO A 28 -30.43 -12.58 29.69
C PRO A 28 -29.56 -13.83 30.00
N PRO A 29 -29.77 -14.97 29.32
CA PRO A 29 -28.95 -16.14 29.52
C PRO A 29 -27.50 -15.83 29.21
N THR A 30 -26.62 -16.35 30.06
CA THR A 30 -25.16 -16.35 29.93
C THR A 30 -24.77 -16.71 28.50
N SER A 31 -24.06 -15.83 27.79
CA SER A 31 -23.43 -16.17 26.51
C SER A 31 -22.67 -17.48 26.66
N PRO A 32 -22.75 -18.41 25.69
CA PRO A 32 -22.00 -19.65 25.76
C PRO A 32 -20.51 -19.33 25.84
N SER A 33 -19.83 -19.91 26.84
CA SER A 33 -18.39 -19.83 27.02
C SER A 33 -17.69 -20.03 25.68
N LYS A 34 -16.94 -19.01 25.25
CA LYS A 34 -16.03 -19.12 24.11
C LYS A 34 -15.15 -20.34 24.34
N THR A 35 -15.29 -21.34 23.49
CA THR A 35 -14.29 -22.38 23.33
C THR A 35 -12.94 -21.69 23.15
N LYS A 36 -12.03 -21.90 24.10
CA LYS A 36 -10.63 -21.48 23.97
C LYS A 36 -10.11 -22.09 22.68
N LEU A 37 -9.89 -21.26 21.68
CA LEU A 37 -9.06 -21.64 20.54
C LEU A 37 -7.69 -22.00 21.11
N ILE A 38 -7.37 -23.29 21.13
CA ILE A 38 -6.05 -23.79 21.48
C ILE A 38 -5.13 -23.34 20.33
N SER A 39 -4.32 -22.33 20.60
CA SER A 39 -3.28 -21.86 19.68
C SER A 39 -2.34 -23.03 19.40
N PRO A 40 -2.12 -23.43 18.14
CA PRO A 40 -1.18 -24.48 17.84
C PRO A 40 0.24 -23.96 18.06
N SER A 41 0.91 -24.52 19.07
CA SER A 41 2.35 -24.45 19.34
C SER A 41 2.99 -23.05 19.43
N LYS A 42 2.82 -22.38 20.57
CA LYS A 42 3.91 -21.57 21.14
C LYS A 42 4.61 -22.41 22.22
N LYS A 43 5.64 -23.16 21.83
CA LYS A 43 6.57 -23.73 22.81
C LYS A 43 7.39 -22.58 23.40
N GLY A 44 7.33 -22.44 24.73
CA GLY A 44 8.17 -21.52 25.52
C GLY A 44 7.57 -20.13 25.74
N ARG A 45 7.26 -19.81 27.00
CA ARG A 45 6.98 -18.44 27.46
C ARG A 45 8.30 -17.87 27.98
N ILE A 46 8.73 -16.72 27.46
CA ILE A 46 9.88 -15.99 28.01
C ILE A 46 9.54 -15.61 29.47
N PRO A 47 10.39 -15.97 30.46
CA PRO A 47 10.16 -15.59 31.84
C PRO A 47 10.24 -14.07 32.02
N PRO A 48 9.49 -13.49 32.97
CA PRO A 48 9.55 -12.05 33.23
C PRO A 48 10.95 -11.65 33.72
N THR A 49 11.43 -10.49 33.29
CA THR A 49 12.71 -9.94 33.70
C THR A 49 12.77 -9.73 35.22
N PRO A 50 13.92 -9.90 35.89
CA PRO A 50 14.04 -9.72 37.35
C PRO A 50 13.84 -8.27 37.81
N HIS A 51 13.95 -7.31 36.88
CA HIS A 51 13.83 -5.88 37.18
C HIS A 51 12.41 -5.35 36.96
N ARG A 52 11.98 -4.44 37.84
CA ARG A 52 10.68 -3.76 37.78
C ARG A 52 10.78 -2.45 36.99
N PRO A 53 9.65 -1.91 36.49
CA PRO A 53 9.62 -0.67 35.70
C PRO A 53 10.19 0.59 36.36
N SER A 54 10.43 0.54 37.67
CA SER A 54 11.05 1.60 38.47
C SER A 54 12.58 1.56 38.47
N ASN A 55 13.22 0.61 37.78
CA ASN A 55 14.68 0.46 37.72
C ASN A 55 15.18 0.81 36.31
N GLU A 56 16.28 1.56 36.20
CA GLU A 56 16.84 2.04 34.92
C GLU A 56 17.27 0.89 34.01
N ALA A 57 17.70 -0.23 34.59
CA ALA A 57 18.01 -1.47 33.87
C ALA A 57 16.79 -2.09 33.14
N PHE A 58 15.56 -1.79 33.57
CA PHE A 58 14.33 -2.26 32.89
C PHE A 58 14.09 -1.53 31.55
N TRP A 59 14.54 -0.27 31.43
CA TRP A 59 14.44 0.51 30.20
C TRP A 59 15.71 0.45 29.35
N ASN A 60 16.73 -0.28 29.80
CA ASN A 60 17.93 -0.50 29.03
C ASN A 60 17.64 -1.50 27.88
N GLN A 61 17.71 -0.97 26.66
CA GLN A 61 17.43 -1.69 25.43
C GLN A 61 18.39 -2.89 25.22
N ALA A 62 19.66 -2.75 25.61
CA ALA A 62 20.66 -3.80 25.45
C ALA A 62 20.33 -4.99 26.36
N PHE A 63 20.04 -4.73 27.63
CA PHE A 63 19.61 -5.76 28.58
C PHE A 63 18.32 -6.49 28.15
N THR A 64 17.34 -5.73 27.65
CA THR A 64 16.07 -6.31 27.17
C THR A 64 16.28 -7.21 25.95
N ASN A 65 17.21 -6.86 25.08
CA ASN A 65 17.55 -7.68 23.92
C ASN A 65 18.26 -8.97 24.34
N ASP A 66 19.26 -8.88 25.21
CA ASP A 66 19.99 -10.06 25.72
C ASP A 66 19.06 -11.04 26.43
N TRP A 67 18.14 -10.55 27.28
CA TRP A 67 17.13 -11.38 27.94
C TRP A 67 16.18 -12.06 26.94
N ASN A 68 15.75 -11.35 25.89
CA ASN A 68 14.90 -11.95 24.86
C ASN A 68 15.63 -12.99 24.02
N ASP A 69 16.93 -12.81 23.77
CA ASP A 69 17.76 -13.73 23.00
C ASP A 69 18.11 -14.99 23.80
N GLU A 70 18.36 -14.85 25.10
CA GLU A 70 18.65 -15.96 26.01
C GLU A 70 17.43 -16.87 26.21
N TYR A 71 16.25 -16.29 26.38
CA TYR A 71 15.03 -17.04 26.70
C TYR A 71 14.10 -17.27 25.50
N SER A 72 14.48 -16.83 24.29
CA SER A 72 13.72 -17.12 23.06
C SER A 72 13.87 -18.59 22.65
N PRO A 73 12.75 -19.30 22.36
CA PRO A 73 12.80 -20.66 21.85
C PRO A 73 13.55 -20.73 20.51
N ARG A 74 14.76 -21.31 20.51
CA ARG A 74 15.56 -21.51 19.29
C ARG A 74 14.85 -22.52 18.38
N LYS A 75 14.43 -22.07 17.19
CA LYS A 75 13.94 -22.97 16.13
C LYS A 75 15.12 -23.68 15.50
N LYS A 76 15.17 -25.01 15.57
CA LYS A 76 16.09 -25.80 14.73
C LYS A 76 15.66 -25.60 13.26
N PRO A 77 16.53 -25.10 12.36
CA PRO A 77 16.19 -24.99 10.95
C PRO A 77 16.15 -26.41 10.35
N GLU A 78 14.94 -26.90 10.08
CA GLU A 78 14.75 -28.11 9.28
C GLU A 78 14.72 -27.72 7.80
N SER A 79 15.75 -28.13 7.06
CA SER A 79 15.86 -27.91 5.61
C SER A 79 14.72 -28.64 4.88
N PRO A 80 14.00 -28.00 3.95
CA PRO A 80 12.93 -28.67 3.22
C PRO A 80 13.51 -29.76 2.30
N LYS A 81 13.33 -31.04 2.67
CA LYS A 81 13.58 -32.19 1.79
C LYS A 81 12.66 -32.10 0.56
N LYS A 82 13.26 -32.13 -0.64
CA LYS A 82 12.54 -32.31 -1.92
C LYS A 82 11.76 -33.63 -1.87
N GLN A 83 10.43 -33.57 -1.88
CA GLN A 83 9.60 -34.74 -2.20
C GLN A 83 9.72 -35.02 -3.70
N LYS A 84 10.30 -36.18 -4.04
CA LYS A 84 10.23 -36.79 -5.37
C LYS A 84 8.80 -37.31 -5.57
N PHE A 85 8.08 -36.79 -6.56
CA PHE A 85 6.81 -37.38 -7.00
C PHE A 85 7.11 -38.70 -7.72
N GLY A 86 6.43 -39.76 -7.28
CA GLY A 86 6.52 -41.11 -7.83
C GLY A 86 5.81 -41.23 -9.16
N LYS A 87 6.34 -42.15 -9.99
CA LYS A 87 5.77 -42.66 -11.23
C LYS A 87 4.55 -43.53 -10.92
N SER A 88 3.48 -43.38 -11.68
CA SER A 88 2.54 -44.46 -12.00
C SER A 88 1.91 -44.19 -13.37
N GLY A 89 2.09 -45.12 -14.31
CA GLY A 89 1.21 -45.32 -15.47
C GLY A 89 0.65 -46.75 -15.42
N PRO A 90 0.10 -47.31 -16.50
CA PRO A 90 -0.77 -46.73 -17.54
C PRO A 90 -2.18 -47.37 -17.50
N GLY A 91 -3.16 -46.77 -18.20
CA GLY A 91 -4.51 -47.33 -18.35
C GLY A 91 -5.20 -46.76 -19.58
N SER A 92 -5.57 -47.67 -20.47
CA SER A 92 -6.08 -47.58 -21.85
C SER A 92 -7.40 -46.83 -22.03
N GLY A 93 -7.60 -46.25 -23.24
CA GLY A 93 -8.77 -45.46 -23.70
C GLY A 93 -10.01 -46.30 -24.07
N PRO A 94 -10.89 -45.91 -25.03
CA PRO A 94 -10.71 -44.90 -26.10
C PRO A 94 -11.89 -43.94 -26.36
N ASP A 95 -11.64 -43.05 -27.33
CA ASP A 95 -12.54 -42.54 -28.38
C ASP A 95 -13.14 -41.12 -28.32
N SER A 96 -13.24 -40.56 -29.53
CA SER A 96 -13.93 -39.35 -30.01
C SER A 96 -13.19 -37.99 -30.14
N GLU A 97 -12.98 -37.68 -31.43
CA GLU A 97 -13.04 -36.40 -32.15
C GLU A 97 -11.81 -35.49 -32.25
N GLU A 98 -11.16 -35.62 -33.42
CA GLU A 98 -10.34 -34.61 -34.08
C GLU A 98 -11.12 -33.30 -34.29
N THR A 99 -10.55 -32.19 -33.84
CA THR A 99 -10.70 -30.93 -34.57
C THR A 99 -9.36 -30.20 -34.53
N SER A 100 -8.78 -30.09 -35.72
CA SER A 100 -7.60 -29.33 -36.08
C SER A 100 -7.68 -27.88 -35.59
N MET A 101 -6.72 -27.45 -34.75
CA MET A 101 -6.43 -26.03 -34.54
C MET A 101 -4.93 -25.77 -34.65
N GLU A 102 -4.60 -24.95 -35.63
CA GLU A 102 -3.28 -24.43 -35.96
C GLU A 102 -2.60 -23.73 -34.77
N PRO A 103 -1.26 -23.79 -34.67
CA PRO A 103 -0.52 -23.21 -33.56
C PRO A 103 -0.55 -21.68 -33.63
N LYS A 104 -1.39 -21.05 -32.79
CA LYS A 104 -1.38 -19.60 -32.59
C LYS A 104 -0.01 -19.15 -32.08
N ALA A 105 0.60 -18.29 -32.89
CA ALA A 105 1.85 -17.59 -32.62
C ALA A 105 1.94 -17.05 -31.19
N MET A 106 3.11 -17.26 -30.60
CA MET A 106 3.55 -16.75 -29.30
C MET A 106 3.25 -15.25 -29.17
N GLN A 107 2.24 -14.91 -28.37
CA GLN A 107 1.88 -13.54 -28.03
C GLN A 107 3.12 -12.85 -27.43
N LYS A 108 3.63 -11.84 -28.15
CA LYS A 108 4.75 -11.00 -27.72
C LYS A 108 4.43 -10.41 -26.34
N SER A 109 5.41 -10.45 -25.45
CA SER A 109 5.33 -9.91 -24.09
C SER A 109 4.75 -8.48 -24.07
N PRO A 110 3.99 -8.09 -23.03
CA PRO A 110 3.28 -6.82 -23.03
C PRO A 110 4.27 -5.66 -23.16
N THR A 111 4.05 -4.90 -24.24
CA THR A 111 4.58 -3.58 -24.59
C THR A 111 5.49 -2.95 -23.54
N LYS A 112 6.76 -2.79 -23.93
CA LYS A 112 7.70 -1.81 -23.35
C LYS A 112 6.90 -0.53 -23.08
N ARG A 113 6.72 -0.15 -21.81
CA ARG A 113 6.03 1.10 -21.45
C ARG A 113 6.66 2.24 -22.26
N ASP A 114 5.83 3.05 -22.91
CA ASP A 114 6.28 4.15 -23.75
C ASP A 114 7.26 5.03 -22.96
N ARG A 115 8.46 5.24 -23.51
CA ARG A 115 9.52 6.05 -22.88
C ARG A 115 9.00 7.46 -22.58
N LYS A 116 8.11 7.99 -23.43
CA LYS A 116 7.46 9.29 -23.20
C LYS A 116 6.58 9.29 -21.95
N ALA A 117 5.78 8.24 -21.76
CA ALA A 117 4.91 8.12 -20.58
C ALA A 117 5.71 7.95 -19.27
N ILE A 118 6.88 7.31 -19.33
CA ILE A 118 7.79 7.20 -18.18
C ILE A 118 8.37 8.57 -17.83
N GLU A 119 8.85 9.31 -18.82
CA GLU A 119 9.44 10.63 -18.60
C GLU A 119 8.38 11.64 -18.09
N ALA A 120 7.18 11.64 -18.67
CA ALA A 120 6.08 12.49 -18.21
C ALA A 120 5.72 12.24 -16.73
N ARG A 121 5.68 10.97 -16.30
CA ARG A 121 5.46 10.64 -14.88
C ARG A 121 6.59 11.14 -13.98
N LYS A 122 7.84 11.05 -14.45
CA LYS A 122 9.00 11.54 -13.70
C LYS A 122 8.97 13.06 -13.56
N GLN A 123 8.65 13.77 -14.64
CA GLN A 123 8.49 15.21 -14.64
C GLN A 123 7.35 15.64 -13.70
N PHE A 124 6.20 14.97 -13.79
CA PHE A 124 5.09 15.21 -12.88
C PHE A 124 5.49 15.00 -11.41
N GLU A 125 6.17 13.90 -11.07
CA GLU A 125 6.63 13.63 -9.71
C GLU A 125 7.56 14.73 -9.15
N ILE A 126 8.38 15.35 -9.99
CA ILE A 126 9.25 16.47 -9.60
C ILE A 126 8.42 17.75 -9.39
N GLN A 127 7.44 18.01 -10.27
CA GLN A 127 6.70 19.28 -10.30
C GLN A 127 5.47 19.29 -9.40
N LYS A 128 4.92 18.13 -9.02
CA LYS A 128 3.60 18.03 -8.36
C LYS A 128 3.48 18.83 -7.07
N HIS A 129 4.56 18.97 -6.30
CA HIS A 129 4.54 19.75 -5.06
C HIS A 129 4.35 21.24 -5.35
N ALA A 130 5.18 21.81 -6.23
CA ALA A 130 5.08 23.21 -6.63
C ALA A 130 3.75 23.52 -7.32
N LEU A 131 3.26 22.58 -8.14
CA LEU A 131 1.96 22.70 -8.79
C LEU A 131 0.82 22.75 -7.77
N ALA A 132 0.87 21.88 -6.76
CA ALA A 132 -0.12 21.83 -5.70
C ALA A 132 -0.19 23.15 -4.91
N ASP A 133 0.97 23.68 -4.50
CA ASP A 133 1.04 24.93 -3.73
C ASP A 133 0.58 26.13 -4.56
N THR A 134 1.04 26.22 -5.82
CA THR A 134 0.64 27.30 -6.74
C THR A 134 -0.86 27.28 -7.00
N PHE A 135 -1.42 26.10 -7.25
CA PHE A 135 -2.84 25.95 -7.55
C PHE A 135 -3.72 26.19 -6.32
N LEU A 136 -3.28 25.78 -5.13
CA LEU A 136 -4.00 26.07 -3.88
C LEU A 136 -4.09 27.58 -3.63
N LYS A 137 -3.00 28.31 -3.86
CA LYS A 137 -2.99 29.78 -3.76
C LYS A 137 -3.95 30.40 -4.78
N GLU A 138 -3.86 29.97 -6.04
CA GLU A 138 -4.73 30.46 -7.11
C GLU A 138 -6.23 30.21 -6.82
N LEU A 139 -6.56 29.06 -6.24
CA LEU A 139 -7.91 28.74 -5.78
C LEU A 139 -8.40 29.71 -4.72
N ASP A 140 -7.61 29.97 -3.69
CA ASP A 140 -8.00 30.90 -2.62
C ASP A 140 -8.18 32.32 -3.14
N ASP A 141 -7.25 32.79 -3.97
CA ASP A 141 -7.31 34.11 -4.59
C ASP A 141 -8.59 34.28 -5.44
N LYS A 142 -8.89 33.30 -6.31
CA LYS A 142 -10.03 33.41 -7.25
C LYS A 142 -11.39 33.11 -6.62
N ILE A 143 -11.46 32.18 -5.67
CA ILE A 143 -12.75 31.64 -5.18
C ILE A 143 -13.20 32.35 -3.89
N THR A 144 -12.25 32.67 -3.02
CA THR A 144 -12.50 33.23 -1.70
C THR A 144 -11.84 34.59 -1.49
N GLY A 145 -11.13 35.12 -2.50
CA GLY A 145 -10.46 36.43 -2.41
C GLY A 145 -9.32 36.44 -1.40
N GLY A 146 -8.63 35.30 -1.20
CA GLY A 146 -7.55 35.17 -0.22
C GLY A 146 -8.01 34.99 1.23
N LYS A 147 -9.32 34.88 1.49
CA LYS A 147 -9.88 34.81 2.85
C LYS A 147 -9.47 33.56 3.61
N VAL A 148 -9.24 32.44 2.92
CA VAL A 148 -8.82 31.20 3.59
C VAL A 148 -7.38 31.33 4.10
N ALA A 149 -6.47 31.86 3.29
CA ALA A 149 -5.10 32.16 3.67
C ALA A 149 -5.04 33.23 4.77
N GLU A 150 -5.86 34.27 4.69
CA GLU A 150 -5.95 35.30 5.73
C GLU A 150 -6.32 34.70 7.08
N MET A 151 -7.39 33.89 7.15
CA MET A 151 -7.85 33.30 8.41
C MET A 151 -6.96 32.18 8.96
N THR A 152 -6.08 31.62 8.13
CA THR A 152 -5.10 30.59 8.53
C THR A 152 -3.68 31.14 8.69
N LYS A 153 -3.48 32.46 8.49
CA LYS A 153 -2.17 33.12 8.49
C LYS A 153 -1.37 32.89 9.77
N GLU A 154 -2.03 32.91 10.93
CA GLU A 154 -1.38 32.68 12.23
C GLU A 154 -0.76 31.28 12.36
N LYS A 155 -1.28 30.29 11.63
CA LYS A 155 -0.75 28.90 11.61
C LYS A 155 0.11 28.61 10.37
N GLY A 156 0.51 29.65 9.65
CA GLY A 156 1.34 29.55 8.44
C GLY A 156 0.55 29.24 7.16
N GLY A 157 -0.76 29.49 7.15
CA GLY A 157 -1.62 29.23 5.99
C GLY A 157 -2.11 27.78 5.90
N VAL A 158 -2.80 27.46 4.80
CA VAL A 158 -3.23 26.08 4.50
C VAL A 158 -2.01 25.27 4.04
N ARG A 159 -1.70 24.18 4.73
CA ARG A 159 -0.56 23.32 4.41
C ARG A 159 -0.96 22.16 3.51
N ILE A 160 -0.09 21.73 2.60
CA ILE A 160 -0.26 20.49 1.83
C ILE A 160 0.61 19.39 2.44
N VAL A 161 0.01 18.25 2.77
CA VAL A 161 0.69 17.11 3.39
C VAL A 161 0.55 15.87 2.51
N TRP A 162 1.66 15.36 2.00
CA TRP A 162 1.67 14.15 1.17
C TRP A 162 1.75 12.88 2.01
N SER A 163 0.84 11.93 1.76
CA SER A 163 0.65 10.72 2.57
C SER A 163 0.86 9.44 1.74
N LYS A 164 1.77 8.59 2.22
CA LYS A 164 2.02 7.23 1.68
C LYS A 164 1.01 6.18 2.16
N LYS A 165 0.23 6.54 3.18
CA LYS A 165 -0.74 5.68 3.88
C LYS A 165 -2.16 5.90 3.37
N LEU A 166 -2.47 7.09 2.84
CA LEU A 166 -3.74 7.38 2.18
C LEU A 166 -3.79 6.67 0.82
N ASN A 167 -4.53 5.56 0.75
CA ASN A 167 -4.57 4.67 -0.42
C ASN A 167 -6.00 4.35 -0.89
N SER A 168 -7.02 4.85 -0.20
CA SER A 168 -8.44 4.61 -0.50
C SER A 168 -9.16 5.85 -1.03
N THR A 169 -8.65 7.03 -0.72
CA THR A 169 -9.11 8.34 -1.22
C THR A 169 -7.90 9.09 -1.78
N ALA A 170 -8.14 10.06 -2.65
CA ALA A 170 -7.06 10.84 -3.26
C ALA A 170 -6.65 12.05 -2.40
N GLY A 171 -7.57 12.60 -1.62
CA GLY A 171 -7.34 13.71 -0.71
C GLY A 171 -8.19 13.61 0.56
N ARG A 172 -7.87 14.46 1.54
CA ARG A 172 -8.69 14.80 2.71
C ARG A 172 -8.39 16.22 3.18
N ALA A 173 -9.43 17.02 3.36
CA ALA A 173 -9.35 18.30 4.05
C ALA A 173 -9.41 18.11 5.57
N HIS A 174 -8.46 18.69 6.27
CA HIS A 174 -8.42 18.73 7.73
C HIS A 174 -8.47 20.17 8.21
N TRP A 175 -9.25 20.40 9.26
CA TRP A 175 -9.45 21.74 9.80
C TRP A 175 -9.75 21.71 11.30
N ARG A 176 -9.20 22.69 12.01
CA ARG A 176 -9.44 22.94 13.43
C ARG A 176 -9.58 24.44 13.68
N LYS A 177 -10.61 24.83 14.44
CA LYS A 177 -10.73 26.18 15.01
C LYS A 177 -10.26 26.14 16.45
N GLU A 178 -9.25 26.91 16.75
CA GLU A 178 -8.73 27.12 18.11
C GLU A 178 -9.01 28.56 18.54
N GLY A 179 -9.02 28.80 19.84
CA GLY A 179 -9.17 30.17 20.34
C GLY A 179 -8.71 30.32 21.77
N LYS A 180 -8.27 31.53 22.10
CA LYS A 180 -7.85 31.93 23.44
C LYS A 180 -8.83 32.99 23.95
N LYS A 181 -9.36 32.76 25.15
CA LYS A 181 -10.11 33.77 25.88
C LYS A 181 -9.18 34.45 26.88
N THR A 182 -9.03 35.75 26.77
CA THR A 182 -8.27 36.59 27.70
C THR A 182 -9.24 37.51 28.42
N LYS A 183 -9.18 37.52 29.75
CA LYS A 183 -9.96 38.44 30.58
C LYS A 183 -9.09 39.68 30.83
N GLY A 184 -9.55 40.82 30.33
CA GLY A 184 -8.93 42.12 30.60
C GLY A 184 -9.10 42.54 32.05
N VAL A 185 -8.33 43.54 32.46
CA VAL A 185 -8.33 44.09 33.84
C VAL A 185 -9.73 44.62 34.21
N ASP A 186 -10.47 45.17 33.25
CA ASP A 186 -11.83 45.70 33.41
C ASP A 186 -12.93 44.61 33.42
N GLY A 187 -12.55 43.33 33.40
CA GLY A 187 -13.49 42.20 33.34
C GLY A 187 -13.96 41.83 31.93
N THR A 188 -13.65 42.64 30.91
CA THR A 188 -13.96 42.37 29.50
C THR A 188 -13.28 41.09 29.01
N ILE A 189 -14.05 40.15 28.44
CA ILE A 189 -13.51 38.92 27.85
C ILE A 189 -13.27 39.16 26.36
N VAL A 190 -12.00 39.21 25.96
CA VAL A 190 -11.60 39.22 24.55
C VAL A 190 -11.33 37.78 24.12
N ALA A 191 -12.04 37.31 23.09
CA ALA A 191 -11.82 36.00 22.50
C ALA A 191 -11.13 36.16 21.15
N GLN A 192 -9.91 35.62 21.03
CA GLN A 192 -9.18 35.50 19.77
C GLN A 192 -9.35 34.09 19.23
N TYR A 193 -9.49 33.94 17.92
CA TYR A 193 -9.64 32.66 17.25
C TYR A 193 -8.70 32.57 16.06
N TRP A 194 -8.17 31.38 15.83
CA TRP A 194 -7.34 31.08 14.66
C TRP A 194 -7.72 29.74 14.07
N HIS A 195 -7.41 29.59 12.78
CA HIS A 195 -7.74 28.39 12.01
C HIS A 195 -6.46 27.65 11.65
N ASP A 196 -6.40 26.36 11.99
CA ASP A 196 -5.37 25.43 11.54
C ASP A 196 -5.99 24.52 10.47
N ALA A 197 -5.41 24.50 9.26
CA ALA A 197 -5.96 23.79 8.12
C ALA A 197 -4.86 23.15 7.28
N TRP A 198 -5.12 21.93 6.80
CA TRP A 198 -4.23 21.27 5.85
C TRP A 198 -4.98 20.32 4.93
N ILE A 199 -4.45 20.12 3.73
CA ILE A 199 -4.94 19.16 2.76
C ILE A 199 -3.98 17.98 2.75
N GLU A 200 -4.45 16.81 3.14
CA GLU A 200 -3.71 15.56 3.02
C GLU A 200 -3.93 14.98 1.61
N LEU A 201 -2.86 14.77 0.85
CA LEU A 201 -2.91 14.23 -0.52
C LEU A 201 -2.27 12.83 -0.57
N ALA A 202 -2.89 11.92 -1.33
CA ALA A 202 -2.43 10.55 -1.47
C ALA A 202 -1.36 10.43 -2.56
N GLU A 203 -0.11 10.21 -2.14
CA GLU A 203 1.06 10.15 -3.02
C GLU A 203 0.96 9.05 -4.09
N LYS A 204 0.29 7.94 -3.79
CA LYS A 204 0.16 6.78 -4.70
C LYS A 204 -1.10 6.79 -5.55
N VAL A 205 -2.04 7.68 -5.25
CA VAL A 205 -3.34 7.77 -5.93
C VAL A 205 -3.34 8.93 -6.92
N ILE A 206 -2.58 9.98 -6.65
CA ILE A 206 -2.40 11.11 -7.57
C ILE A 206 -1.21 10.85 -8.48
N ASP A 207 -1.48 10.42 -9.71
CA ASP A 207 -0.48 10.00 -10.70
C ASP A 207 -0.41 10.90 -11.95
N ASP A 208 -1.24 11.93 -12.02
CA ASP A 208 -1.29 12.91 -13.11
C ASP A 208 -1.76 14.30 -12.61
N GLU A 209 -1.52 15.32 -13.44
CA GLU A 209 -1.80 16.73 -13.11
C GLU A 209 -3.30 17.02 -13.00
N GLU A 210 -4.11 16.51 -13.93
CA GLU A 210 -5.56 16.73 -13.96
C GLU A 210 -6.21 16.20 -12.66
N ARG A 211 -5.78 15.03 -12.20
CA ARG A 211 -6.20 14.46 -10.92
C ARG A 211 -5.76 15.32 -9.75
N LEU A 212 -4.53 15.83 -9.76
CA LEU A 212 -4.01 16.68 -8.69
C LEU A 212 -4.86 17.94 -8.52
N ILE A 213 -5.13 18.66 -9.61
CA ILE A 213 -5.92 19.89 -9.57
C ILE A 213 -7.36 19.61 -9.13
N ASN A 214 -7.98 18.54 -9.63
CA ASN A 214 -9.35 18.19 -9.24
C ASN A 214 -9.48 17.82 -7.76
N VAL A 215 -8.50 17.07 -7.24
CA VAL A 215 -8.48 16.67 -5.83
C VAL A 215 -8.27 17.90 -4.94
N ILE A 216 -7.29 18.76 -5.24
CA ILE A 216 -7.07 19.99 -4.47
C ILE A 216 -8.30 20.88 -4.50
N ALA A 217 -8.94 21.04 -5.66
CA ALA A 217 -10.14 21.82 -5.81
C ALA A 217 -11.31 21.31 -4.94
N HIS A 218 -11.49 19.98 -4.88
CA HIS A 218 -12.48 19.34 -4.01
C HIS A 218 -12.16 19.57 -2.52
N GLU A 219 -10.93 19.29 -2.10
CA GLU A 219 -10.53 19.47 -0.70
C GLU A 219 -10.56 20.96 -0.29
N PHE A 220 -10.26 21.87 -1.20
CA PHE A 220 -10.39 23.31 -0.99
C PHE A 220 -11.85 23.73 -0.77
N CYS A 221 -12.80 23.16 -1.52
CA CYS A 221 -14.23 23.41 -1.28
C CYS A 221 -14.66 23.00 0.13
N HIS A 222 -14.10 21.91 0.68
CA HIS A 222 -14.32 21.56 2.07
C HIS A 222 -13.77 22.62 3.02
N LEU A 223 -12.53 23.07 2.82
CA LEU A 223 -11.93 24.13 3.64
C LEU A 223 -12.73 25.42 3.57
N ALA A 224 -13.12 25.89 2.39
CA ALA A 224 -13.95 27.08 2.21
C ALA A 224 -15.31 26.95 2.92
N ASN A 225 -15.92 25.76 2.89
CA ASN A 225 -17.16 25.51 3.62
C ASN A 225 -16.97 25.61 5.14
N TYR A 226 -15.88 25.04 5.69
CA TYR A 226 -15.59 25.10 7.14
C TYR A 226 -15.17 26.48 7.62
N ILE A 227 -14.30 27.15 6.85
CA ILE A 227 -13.59 28.38 7.23
C ILE A 227 -14.45 29.59 6.90
N VAL A 228 -14.91 29.70 5.64
CA VAL A 228 -15.64 30.89 5.16
C VAL A 228 -17.13 30.80 5.46
N SER A 229 -17.75 29.63 5.23
CA SER A 229 -19.21 29.46 5.44
C SER A 229 -19.55 29.05 6.87
N GLY A 230 -18.59 28.55 7.65
CA GLY A 230 -18.81 28.10 9.03
C GLY A 230 -19.64 26.82 9.16
N ILE A 231 -19.89 26.09 8.07
CA ILE A 231 -20.75 24.89 8.04
C ILE A 231 -19.90 23.63 8.16
N LYS A 232 -20.27 22.73 9.08
CA LYS A 232 -19.46 21.53 9.42
C LYS A 232 -20.24 20.23 9.43
N ASP A 233 -21.54 20.31 9.66
CA ASP A 233 -22.48 19.21 9.81
C ASP A 233 -22.78 18.50 8.48
N LYS A 234 -22.71 19.24 7.36
CA LYS A 234 -23.00 18.73 6.01
C LYS A 234 -21.81 18.95 5.06
N PRO A 235 -20.82 18.02 5.02
CA PRO A 235 -19.58 18.21 4.27
C PRO A 235 -19.79 18.41 2.76
N HIS A 236 -20.80 17.76 2.16
CA HIS A 236 -21.18 17.89 0.74
C HIS A 236 -22.58 18.51 0.55
N GLY A 237 -23.00 19.36 1.50
CA GLY A 237 -24.30 20.04 1.48
C GLY A 237 -24.43 21.12 0.41
N GLN A 238 -25.49 21.93 0.50
CA GLN A 238 -25.78 23.01 -0.47
C GLN A 238 -24.61 24.00 -0.62
N GLN A 239 -23.98 24.41 0.49
CA GLN A 239 -22.85 25.33 0.43
C GLN A 239 -21.61 24.72 -0.23
N PHE A 240 -21.31 23.44 0.03
CA PHE A 240 -20.24 22.75 -0.69
C PHE A 240 -20.49 22.75 -2.20
N LYS A 241 -21.72 22.43 -2.63
CA LYS A 241 -22.09 22.48 -4.06
C LYS A 241 -21.98 23.89 -4.64
N ALA A 242 -22.30 24.92 -3.86
CA ALA A 242 -22.13 26.31 -4.29
C ALA A 242 -20.64 26.66 -4.48
N TRP A 243 -19.76 26.25 -3.56
CA TRP A 243 -18.31 26.38 -3.73
C TRP A 243 -17.81 25.59 -4.94
N GLY A 244 -18.25 24.35 -5.11
CA GLY A 244 -17.92 23.53 -6.28
C GLY A 244 -18.35 24.17 -7.60
N LYS A 245 -19.53 24.81 -7.66
CA LYS A 245 -19.99 25.57 -8.83
C LYS A 245 -19.11 26.79 -9.11
N LYS A 246 -18.71 27.54 -8.08
CA LYS A 246 -17.77 28.68 -8.24
C LYS A 246 -16.42 28.21 -8.80
N VAL A 247 -15.90 27.10 -8.26
CA VAL A 247 -14.67 26.48 -8.73
C VAL A 247 -14.80 26.02 -10.18
N GLY A 248 -15.85 25.29 -10.53
CA GLY A 248 -16.10 24.83 -11.89
C GLY A 248 -16.25 25.99 -12.89
N ALA A 249 -16.88 27.09 -12.49
CA ALA A 249 -16.97 28.29 -13.33
C ALA A 249 -15.61 28.97 -13.56
N ALA A 250 -14.75 29.02 -12.55
CA ALA A 250 -13.44 29.68 -12.64
C ALA A 250 -12.35 28.81 -13.29
N PHE A 251 -12.43 27.49 -13.15
CA PHE A 251 -11.37 26.55 -13.51
C PHE A 251 -11.82 25.44 -14.47
N GLY A 252 -13.07 25.44 -14.95
CA GLY A 252 -13.59 24.43 -15.87
C GLY A 252 -12.77 24.31 -17.16
N GLY A 253 -12.18 25.40 -17.64
CA GLY A 253 -11.27 25.39 -18.80
C GLY A 253 -9.99 24.56 -18.61
N ARG A 254 -9.65 24.19 -17.37
CA ARG A 254 -8.51 23.31 -17.02
C ARG A 254 -8.96 21.88 -16.70
N GLY A 255 -10.21 21.53 -16.98
CA GLY A 255 -10.77 20.21 -16.65
C GLY A 255 -11.10 20.03 -15.16
N VAL A 256 -11.30 21.13 -14.42
CA VAL A 256 -11.68 21.05 -13.01
C VAL A 256 -13.20 20.89 -12.87
N GLU A 257 -13.61 19.76 -12.31
CA GLU A 257 -15.01 19.45 -11.97
C GLU A 257 -15.10 18.95 -10.52
N VAL A 258 -15.68 19.78 -9.65
CA VAL A 258 -15.89 19.42 -8.24
C VAL A 258 -17.21 18.67 -8.10
N THR A 259 -17.13 17.35 -7.98
CA THR A 259 -18.25 16.47 -7.66
C THR A 259 -18.32 16.17 -6.16
N THR A 260 -19.43 15.60 -5.68
CA THR A 260 -19.59 15.19 -4.27
C THR A 260 -18.93 13.85 -3.94
N THR A 261 -18.50 13.11 -4.96
CA THR A 261 -17.88 11.78 -4.81
C THR A 261 -16.57 11.74 -5.56
N HIS A 262 -15.56 11.10 -5.00
CA HIS A 262 -14.28 10.90 -5.69
C HIS A 262 -14.40 9.80 -6.75
N SER A 263 -15.02 10.10 -7.90
CA SER A 263 -15.19 9.14 -9.00
C SER A 263 -13.95 9.09 -9.90
N TYR A 264 -12.83 8.58 -9.38
CA TYR A 264 -11.62 8.36 -10.18
C TYR A 264 -11.21 6.89 -10.19
N LYS A 265 -10.69 6.42 -11.33
CA LYS A 265 -10.10 5.08 -11.44
C LYS A 265 -8.74 5.08 -10.75
N ILE A 266 -8.67 4.52 -9.54
CA ILE A 266 -7.41 4.31 -8.81
C ILE A 266 -6.57 3.28 -9.57
N ASP A 267 -5.38 3.67 -10.03
CA ASP A 267 -4.44 2.72 -10.63
C ASP A 267 -3.71 1.90 -9.56
N TYR A 268 -4.09 0.64 -9.41
CA TYR A 268 -3.44 -0.27 -8.48
C TYR A 268 -2.22 -0.92 -9.12
N LYS A 269 -1.06 -0.78 -8.44
CA LYS A 269 0.21 -1.38 -8.88
C LYS A 269 0.14 -2.91 -8.94
N TYR A 270 -0.58 -3.54 -8.02
CA TYR A 270 -0.73 -4.98 -7.93
C TYR A 270 -2.20 -5.39 -7.96
N ILE A 271 -2.55 -6.27 -8.90
CA ILE A 271 -3.88 -6.87 -8.99
C ILE A 271 -3.71 -8.39 -8.97
N TRP A 272 -4.55 -9.05 -8.17
CA TRP A 272 -4.60 -10.49 -8.02
C TRP A 272 -6.01 -10.97 -8.31
N ALA A 273 -6.17 -12.00 -9.13
CA ALA A 273 -7.46 -12.63 -9.40
C ALA A 273 -7.49 -14.02 -8.78
N CYS A 274 -8.64 -14.40 -8.24
CA CYS A 274 -8.86 -15.78 -7.84
C CYS A 274 -8.93 -16.70 -9.06
N SER A 275 -8.15 -17.77 -9.05
CA SER A 275 -8.12 -18.81 -10.10
C SER A 275 -9.47 -19.47 -10.36
N LYS A 276 -10.35 -19.57 -9.34
CA LYS A 276 -11.65 -20.27 -9.46
C LYS A 276 -12.83 -19.32 -9.65
N CYS A 277 -12.99 -18.33 -8.76
CA CYS A 277 -14.16 -17.46 -8.76
C CYS A 277 -13.95 -16.10 -9.43
N GLY A 278 -12.75 -15.82 -9.96
CA GLY A 278 -12.43 -14.57 -10.64
C GLY A 278 -12.38 -13.31 -9.77
N HIS A 279 -12.66 -13.40 -8.46
CA HIS A 279 -12.69 -12.21 -7.60
C HIS A 279 -11.32 -11.51 -7.54
N GLU A 280 -11.33 -10.20 -7.77
CA GLU A 280 -10.12 -9.38 -7.83
C GLU A 280 -9.76 -8.74 -6.48
N TYR A 281 -8.46 -8.76 -6.17
CA TYR A 281 -7.85 -8.08 -5.03
C TYR A 281 -6.84 -7.06 -5.54
N LYS A 282 -7.17 -5.78 -5.37
CA LYS A 282 -6.37 -4.65 -5.83
C LYS A 282 -5.55 -4.05 -4.69
N ARG A 283 -4.24 -3.84 -4.88
CA ARG A 283 -3.28 -3.39 -3.86
C ARG A 283 -2.22 -2.46 -4.43
N HIS A 284 -1.76 -1.47 -3.65
CA HIS A 284 -0.63 -0.61 -4.02
C HIS A 284 0.75 -1.20 -3.68
N SER A 285 0.79 -2.24 -2.83
CA SER A 285 2.01 -2.98 -2.46
C SER A 285 1.89 -4.47 -2.82
N LYS A 286 3.02 -5.17 -2.93
CA LYS A 286 3.07 -6.62 -3.17
C LYS A 286 2.81 -7.39 -1.86
N SER A 287 1.67 -7.13 -1.22
CA SER A 287 1.35 -7.65 0.11
C SER A 287 0.66 -9.02 0.10
N ILE A 288 0.24 -9.49 -1.08
CA ILE A 288 -0.40 -10.79 -1.24
C ILE A 288 0.68 -11.80 -1.60
N ASP A 289 0.91 -12.76 -0.70
CA ASP A 289 1.73 -13.95 -0.97
C ASP A 289 0.78 -15.12 -1.25
N PRO A 290 0.68 -15.61 -2.49
CA PRO A 290 -0.23 -16.71 -2.83
C PRO A 290 0.12 -18.05 -2.16
N LYS A 291 1.31 -18.18 -1.55
CA LYS A 291 1.64 -19.34 -0.70
C LYS A 291 0.98 -19.28 0.68
N ARG A 292 0.66 -18.07 1.16
CA ARG A 292 0.09 -17.82 2.50
C ARG A 292 -1.36 -17.37 2.45
N HIS A 293 -1.76 -16.71 1.37
CA HIS A 293 -3.05 -16.06 1.23
C HIS A 293 -3.87 -16.76 0.13
N CYS A 294 -5.12 -17.02 0.44
CA CYS A 294 -6.09 -17.60 -0.47
C CYS A 294 -7.29 -16.66 -0.69
N CYS A 295 -8.14 -16.99 -1.66
CA CYS A 295 -9.36 -16.24 -1.90
C CYS A 295 -10.27 -16.26 -0.66
N ALA A 296 -10.68 -15.09 -0.19
CA ALA A 296 -11.61 -14.95 0.93
C ALA A 296 -12.96 -15.65 0.68
N LYS A 297 -13.43 -15.71 -0.58
CA LYS A 297 -14.73 -16.27 -0.96
C LYS A 297 -14.71 -17.80 -1.11
N CYS A 298 -13.78 -18.33 -1.90
CA CYS A 298 -13.76 -19.76 -2.25
C CYS A 298 -12.49 -20.52 -1.83
N LYS A 299 -11.58 -19.86 -1.09
CA LYS A 299 -10.32 -20.42 -0.56
C LYS A 299 -9.33 -20.95 -1.62
N SER A 300 -9.59 -20.74 -2.90
CA SER A 300 -8.68 -21.10 -4.00
C SER A 300 -7.48 -20.15 -4.10
N LEU A 301 -6.48 -20.55 -4.90
CA LEU A 301 -5.24 -19.80 -5.13
C LEU A 301 -5.50 -18.45 -5.81
N LEU A 302 -4.64 -17.47 -5.47
CA LEU A 302 -4.64 -16.14 -6.07
C LEU A 302 -3.50 -16.04 -7.10
N ILE A 303 -3.82 -15.56 -8.30
CA ILE A 303 -2.87 -15.37 -9.39
C ILE A 303 -2.66 -13.87 -9.59
N GLN A 304 -1.40 -13.43 -9.67
CA GLN A 304 -1.07 -12.03 -9.90
C GLN A 304 -1.33 -11.67 -11.38
N THR A 305 -2.34 -10.85 -11.65
CA THR A 305 -2.68 -10.38 -12.99
C THR A 305 -1.96 -9.09 -13.37
N LYS A 306 -1.65 -8.21 -12.39
CA LYS A 306 -0.88 -6.97 -12.61
C LYS A 306 0.23 -6.79 -11.56
N PRO A 307 1.46 -6.41 -11.97
CA PRO A 307 2.01 -6.73 -13.29
C PRO A 307 1.93 -8.25 -13.53
N VAL A 308 1.79 -8.66 -14.80
CA VAL A 308 1.78 -10.09 -15.17
C VAL A 308 3.00 -10.75 -14.54
N ALA A 309 2.77 -11.79 -13.75
CA ALA A 309 3.87 -12.52 -13.14
C ALA A 309 4.79 -13.01 -14.27
N ARG A 310 6.06 -12.59 -14.25
CA ARG A 310 7.07 -13.16 -15.15
C ARG A 310 7.06 -14.67 -14.92
N SER A 311 6.97 -15.45 -15.99
CA SER A 311 7.07 -16.91 -15.93
C SER A 311 8.24 -17.27 -15.01
N ALA A 312 8.00 -18.16 -14.05
CA ALA A 312 8.92 -18.44 -12.94
C ALA A 312 10.19 -19.23 -13.37
N GLY A 313 10.66 -19.04 -14.60
CA GLY A 313 11.90 -19.59 -15.12
C GLY A 313 12.96 -18.49 -15.30
N PRO A 314 14.25 -18.81 -15.11
CA PRO A 314 15.32 -17.91 -15.49
C PRO A 314 15.21 -17.56 -16.99
N SER A 315 15.37 -16.29 -17.33
CA SER A 315 15.48 -15.85 -18.71
C SER A 315 16.64 -16.57 -19.41
N GLU A 316 16.55 -16.77 -20.72
CA GLU A 316 17.65 -17.33 -21.52
C GLU A 316 18.97 -16.56 -21.30
N TYR A 317 18.90 -15.23 -21.16
CA TYR A 317 20.07 -14.42 -20.79
C TYR A 317 20.61 -14.75 -19.39
N GLN A 318 19.73 -15.04 -18.42
CA GLN A 318 20.15 -15.41 -17.07
C GLN A 318 20.82 -16.79 -17.03
N LEU A 319 20.34 -17.73 -17.85
CA LEU A 319 20.99 -19.02 -18.05
C LEU A 319 22.35 -18.85 -18.73
N PHE A 320 22.43 -18.00 -19.76
CA PHE A 320 23.67 -17.68 -20.47
C PHE A 320 24.72 -17.04 -19.56
N VAL A 321 24.32 -16.03 -18.79
CA VAL A 321 25.17 -15.40 -17.78
C VAL A 321 25.65 -16.46 -16.79
N LYS A 322 24.78 -17.32 -16.26
CA LYS A 322 25.18 -18.38 -15.33
C LYS A 322 26.20 -19.35 -15.94
N ALA A 323 26.04 -19.70 -17.22
CA ALA A 323 26.95 -20.61 -17.92
C ALA A 323 28.34 -19.99 -18.19
N HIS A 324 28.41 -18.70 -18.51
CA HIS A 324 29.64 -18.05 -18.98
C HIS A 324 30.31 -17.12 -17.96
N PHE A 325 29.66 -16.78 -16.85
CA PHE A 325 30.17 -15.80 -15.89
C PHE A 325 31.52 -16.18 -15.28
N GLN A 326 31.69 -17.43 -14.87
CA GLN A 326 32.95 -17.88 -14.26
C GLN A 326 34.11 -17.84 -15.25
N ARG A 327 33.88 -18.27 -16.48
CA ARG A 327 34.87 -18.23 -17.56
C ARG A 327 35.28 -16.79 -17.87
N VAL A 328 34.31 -15.91 -18.13
CA VAL A 328 34.57 -14.50 -18.45
C VAL A 328 35.24 -13.76 -17.29
N LYS A 329 34.86 -14.07 -16.04
CA LYS A 329 35.51 -13.47 -14.86
C LYS A 329 36.97 -13.92 -14.70
N LYS A 330 37.28 -15.18 -15.03
CA LYS A 330 38.64 -15.73 -14.96
C LYS A 330 39.53 -15.17 -16.08
N GLU A 331 39.00 -15.10 -17.31
CA GLU A 331 39.68 -14.53 -18.47
C GLU A 331 39.95 -13.03 -18.30
N ASN A 332 39.04 -12.32 -17.62
CA ASN A 332 39.16 -10.88 -17.36
C ASN A 332 39.53 -10.63 -15.89
N GLY A 333 40.59 -11.30 -15.42
CA GLY A 333 41.09 -11.14 -14.05
C GLY A 333 41.32 -9.66 -13.71
N GLY A 334 40.67 -9.18 -12.64
CA GLY A 334 40.73 -7.77 -12.20
C GLY A 334 39.61 -6.86 -12.72
N ALA A 335 38.77 -7.32 -13.67
CA ALA A 335 37.66 -6.53 -14.16
C ALA A 335 36.54 -6.35 -13.11
N SER A 336 35.93 -5.16 -13.09
CA SER A 336 34.78 -4.90 -12.23
C SER A 336 33.59 -5.78 -12.62
N HIS A 337 32.70 -6.04 -11.68
CA HIS A 337 31.47 -6.80 -11.97
C HIS A 337 30.66 -6.18 -13.12
N GLY A 338 30.64 -4.83 -13.22
CA GLY A 338 30.01 -4.11 -14.33
C GLY A 338 30.64 -4.43 -15.68
N ALA A 339 31.97 -4.45 -15.77
CA ALA A 339 32.69 -4.78 -17.00
C ALA A 339 32.45 -6.24 -17.42
N VAL A 340 32.46 -7.19 -16.47
CA VAL A 340 32.15 -8.61 -16.75
C VAL A 340 30.72 -8.77 -17.28
N MET A 341 29.75 -8.05 -16.72
CA MET A 341 28.35 -8.08 -17.18
C MET A 341 28.19 -7.44 -18.56
N GLU A 342 28.98 -6.42 -18.90
CA GLU A 342 28.99 -5.81 -20.23
C GLU A 342 29.53 -6.79 -21.29
N ILE A 343 30.62 -7.49 -20.97
CA ILE A 343 31.21 -8.52 -21.84
C ILE A 343 30.20 -9.65 -22.07
N LEU A 344 29.58 -10.18 -21.01
CA LEU A 344 28.55 -11.21 -21.13
C LEU A 344 27.34 -10.74 -21.94
N GLY A 345 26.96 -9.47 -21.80
CA GLY A 345 25.90 -8.84 -22.60
C GLY A 345 26.26 -8.77 -24.09
N ARG A 346 27.53 -8.49 -24.41
CA ARG A 346 28.05 -8.51 -25.78
C ARG A 346 28.04 -9.93 -26.37
N MET A 347 28.62 -10.89 -25.64
CA MET A 347 28.63 -12.31 -26.05
C MET A 347 27.22 -12.88 -26.26
N TYR A 348 26.27 -12.49 -25.42
CA TYR A 348 24.88 -12.91 -25.58
C TYR A 348 24.22 -12.34 -26.85
N ARG A 349 24.49 -11.08 -27.19
CA ARG A 349 23.98 -10.47 -28.44
C ARG A 349 24.56 -11.15 -29.67
N GLU A 350 25.85 -11.46 -29.65
CA GLU A 350 26.53 -12.17 -30.74
C GLU A 350 26.01 -13.60 -30.90
N SER A 351 25.87 -14.36 -29.80
CA SER A 351 25.28 -15.72 -29.85
C SER A 351 23.81 -15.75 -30.30
N LYS A 352 23.08 -14.65 -30.14
CA LYS A 352 21.72 -14.48 -30.67
C LYS A 352 21.70 -14.09 -32.15
N ALA A 353 22.67 -13.29 -32.60
CA ALA A 353 22.81 -12.89 -34.00
C ALA A 353 23.33 -14.04 -34.89
N GLY A 354 24.10 -14.99 -34.33
CA GLY A 354 24.59 -16.17 -35.05
C GLY A 354 23.58 -17.34 -35.19
N LYS A 355 22.36 -17.22 -34.66
CA LYS A 355 21.31 -18.27 -34.71
C LYS A 355 20.29 -18.06 -35.84
N THR A 356 20.51 -17.13 -36.77
CA THR A 356 19.61 -16.80 -37.89
C THR A 356 20.06 -17.33 -39.25
N GLU A 357 20.77 -18.45 -39.30
CA GLU A 357 21.01 -19.18 -40.56
C GLU A 357 20.34 -20.57 -40.46
N PRO A 358 19.46 -20.96 -41.40
CA PRO A 358 18.84 -22.27 -41.40
C PRO A 358 19.86 -23.29 -41.93
N VAL A 359 20.51 -24.03 -41.04
CA VAL A 359 21.36 -25.14 -41.45
C VAL A 359 20.50 -26.39 -41.58
N SER A 360 20.40 -26.81 -42.83
CA SER A 360 19.89 -28.08 -43.33
C SER A 360 20.39 -29.29 -42.57
N SER A 361 19.49 -30.25 -42.41
CA SER A 361 19.69 -31.62 -41.92
C SER A 361 21.00 -32.24 -42.41
N VAL A 362 21.79 -32.75 -41.47
CA VAL A 362 22.69 -33.88 -41.74
C VAL A 362 22.70 -34.79 -40.52
N ASP A 363 22.24 -36.01 -40.75
CA ASP A 363 22.18 -37.12 -39.81
C ASP A 363 23.57 -37.59 -39.38
N GLY A 364 23.67 -38.11 -38.15
CA GLY A 364 24.81 -38.92 -37.71
C GLY A 364 25.61 -38.33 -36.54
N ALA A 365 25.09 -38.47 -35.32
CA ALA A 365 25.89 -38.33 -34.10
C ALA A 365 25.21 -39.05 -32.91
N GLU A 366 25.02 -40.37 -33.00
CA GLU A 366 24.60 -41.19 -31.85
C GLU A 366 25.78 -41.84 -31.10
N ASP A 367 27.01 -41.80 -31.61
CA ASP A 367 28.11 -42.59 -31.02
C ASP A 367 29.08 -41.84 -30.07
N ILE A 368 28.83 -40.57 -29.72
CA ILE A 368 29.73 -39.79 -28.83
C ILE A 368 29.26 -39.78 -27.36
N ILE A 369 28.02 -40.22 -27.09
CA ILE A 369 27.41 -40.06 -25.76
C ILE A 369 27.85 -41.16 -24.78
N ASP A 370 28.20 -42.37 -25.24
CA ASP A 370 28.56 -43.48 -24.36
C ASP A 370 30.02 -43.46 -23.86
N GLU A 371 30.92 -42.77 -24.55
CA GLU A 371 32.33 -42.66 -24.13
C GLU A 371 32.53 -41.58 -23.04
N VAL A 372 31.68 -40.55 -23.02
CA VAL A 372 31.75 -39.46 -22.03
C VAL A 372 31.12 -39.85 -20.68
N VAL A 373 30.15 -40.76 -20.65
CA VAL A 373 29.51 -41.22 -19.41
C VAL A 373 30.48 -42.06 -18.55
N LYS A 374 31.42 -42.80 -19.14
CA LYS A 374 32.44 -43.57 -18.40
C LYS A 374 33.54 -42.69 -17.77
N ALA A 375 33.76 -41.47 -18.25
CA ALA A 375 34.78 -40.57 -17.71
C ALA A 375 34.32 -39.76 -16.48
N VAL A 376 33.01 -39.74 -16.17
CA VAL A 376 32.43 -38.92 -15.09
C VAL A 376 32.32 -39.64 -13.74
N GLU A 377 32.51 -40.97 -13.67
CA GLU A 377 32.53 -41.68 -12.37
C GLU A 377 33.88 -41.62 -11.63
N VAL A 378 34.96 -41.14 -12.27
CA VAL A 378 36.32 -41.21 -11.68
C VAL A 378 36.79 -39.87 -11.05
N ILE A 379 36.09 -38.74 -11.26
CA ILE A 379 36.56 -37.41 -10.79
C ILE A 379 35.69 -36.83 -9.66
N THR A 380 35.02 -37.68 -8.89
CA THR A 380 34.58 -37.30 -7.54
C THR A 380 35.23 -38.23 -6.54
N LEU A 381 36.47 -37.93 -6.14
CA LEU A 381 37.05 -38.20 -4.82
C LEU A 381 38.47 -37.61 -4.75
N LYS A 382 38.69 -36.80 -3.71
CA LYS A 382 39.94 -36.26 -3.14
C LYS A 382 40.36 -34.84 -3.57
N ASP A 383 40.13 -33.99 -2.56
CA ASP A 383 40.84 -32.78 -2.08
C ASP A 383 40.89 -31.51 -2.93
#